data_AF-A0A3D0RYY2-F1
#
_entry.id   AF-A0A3D0RYY2-F1
#
_cell.length_a   1.000
_cell.length_b   1.000
_cell.length_c   1.000
_cell.angle_alpha   90.00
_cell.angle_beta   90.00
_cell.angle_gamma   90.00
#
_symmetry.space_group_name_H-M   'P 1'
#
loop_
_entity.id
_entity.type
_entity.pdbx_description
1 polymer ?
#
loop_
_entity_poly.entity_id
_entity_poly.type
_entity_poly.pdbx_seq_one_letter_code
_entity_poly.pdbx_strand_id
1 'polypeptide(L)'
;MVARARAKAGDRSALGFVVADAGDPPLTEGAYDVVLCRHVLWALPDQPGVLRRWIRLLGEGGRLLLVEGSWHTGAGLTATRT
;
A
#
# COMPACT_ATOMS: atom_id res chain seq x y z
N MET A 1 -0.50 -16.00 -5.05
CA MET A 1 0.26 -14.78 -5.36
C MET A 1 1.57 -14.68 -4.57
N VAL A 2 1.56 -14.64 -3.23
CA VAL A 2 2.78 -14.48 -2.42
C VAL A 2 3.84 -15.57 -2.66
N ALA A 3 3.45 -16.84 -2.82
CA ALA A 3 4.40 -17.91 -3.18
C ALA A 3 5.16 -17.64 -4.50
N ARG A 4 4.48 -17.07 -5.51
CA ARG A 4 5.12 -16.67 -6.77
C ARG A 4 6.04 -15.46 -6.59
N ALA A 5 5.66 -14.51 -5.73
CA ALA A 5 6.49 -13.36 -5.41
C ALA A 5 7.78 -13.78 -4.69
N ARG A 6 7.70 -14.72 -3.73
CA ARG A 6 8.87 -15.32 -3.07
C ARG A 6 9.77 -16.04 -4.06
N ALA A 7 9.20 -16.84 -4.98
CA ALA A 7 9.99 -17.49 -6.03
C ALA A 7 10.68 -16.47 -6.95
N LYS A 8 10.00 -15.36 -7.31
CA LYS A 8 10.58 -14.29 -8.13
C LYS A 8 11.69 -13.52 -7.42
N ALA A 9 11.62 -13.40 -6.09
CA ALA A 9 12.66 -12.74 -5.30
C ALA A 9 14.01 -13.45 -5.38
N GLY A 10 14.00 -14.77 -5.56
CA GLY A 10 15.23 -15.58 -5.64
C GLY A 10 15.96 -15.61 -4.30
N ASP A 11 17.26 -15.34 -4.34
CA ASP A 11 18.20 -15.34 -3.22
C ASP A 11 18.28 -13.99 -2.47
N ARG A 12 17.45 -13.01 -2.84
CA ARG A 12 17.41 -11.69 -2.17
C ARG A 12 16.84 -11.82 -0.75
N SER A 13 17.73 -12.08 0.21
CA SER A 13 17.40 -12.30 1.63
C SER A 13 16.85 -11.07 2.35
N ALA A 14 17.08 -9.87 1.84
CA ALA A 14 16.57 -8.63 2.42
C ALA A 14 15.05 -8.40 2.22
N LEU A 15 14.37 -9.23 1.41
CA LEU A 15 12.95 -9.08 1.11
C LEU A 15 12.07 -9.79 2.13
N GLY A 16 11.28 -9.00 2.87
CA GLY A 16 10.19 -9.50 3.71
C GLY A 16 8.89 -9.69 2.92
N PHE A 17 8.11 -10.70 3.26
CA PHE A 17 6.76 -10.88 2.73
C PHE A 17 5.81 -11.24 3.87
N VAL A 18 4.73 -10.48 3.99
CA VAL A 18 3.66 -10.68 4.98
C VAL A 18 2.38 -11.06 4.27
N VAL A 19 1.68 -12.07 4.79
CA VAL A 19 0.34 -12.47 4.35
C VAL A 19 -0.64 -11.98 5.40
N ALA A 20 -1.41 -10.94 5.07
CA ALA A 20 -2.39 -10.32 5.95
C ALA A 20 -3.44 -9.57 5.12
N ASP A 21 -4.44 -8.99 5.77
CA ASP A 21 -5.27 -7.95 5.17
C ASP A 21 -4.39 -6.75 4.81
N ALA A 22 -4.39 -6.38 3.52
CA ALA A 22 -3.62 -5.24 3.05
C ALA A 22 -4.17 -3.91 3.58
N GLY A 23 -5.45 -3.86 3.95
CA GLY A 23 -6.11 -2.69 4.52
C GLY A 23 -5.74 -2.43 5.99
N ASP A 24 -5.30 -3.45 6.73
CA ASP A 24 -4.87 -3.36 8.14
C ASP A 24 -3.73 -4.37 8.42
N PRO A 25 -2.53 -4.11 7.85
CA PRO A 25 -1.45 -5.07 7.92
C PRO A 25 -0.75 -4.99 9.29
N PRO A 26 -0.28 -6.12 9.87
CA PRO A 26 0.41 -6.15 11.16
C PRO A 26 1.87 -5.72 11.02
N LEU A 27 2.09 -4.50 10.53
CA LEU A 27 3.39 -3.90 10.30
C LEU A 27 3.66 -2.80 11.33
N THR A 28 4.94 -2.60 11.65
CA THR A 28 5.37 -1.58 12.61
C THR A 28 5.06 -0.18 12.10
N GLU A 29 4.37 0.62 12.91
CA GLU A 29 4.14 2.04 12.64
C GLU A 29 5.46 2.82 12.62
N GLY A 30 5.59 3.84 11.79
CA GLY A 30 6.78 4.69 11.70
C GLY A 30 8.04 4.03 11.11
N ALA A 31 7.96 2.79 10.62
CA ALA A 31 9.12 1.99 10.23
C ALA A 31 9.46 2.05 8.73
N TYR A 32 8.66 2.75 7.92
CA TYR A 32 8.79 2.73 6.47
C TYR A 32 8.99 4.14 5.90
N ASP A 33 9.96 4.31 5.01
CA ASP A 33 10.14 5.57 4.27
C ASP A 33 9.06 5.73 3.18
N VAL A 34 8.62 4.60 2.62
CA VAL A 34 7.66 4.56 1.50
C VAL A 34 6.64 3.45 1.70
N VAL A 35 5.37 3.78 1.48
CA VAL A 35 4.29 2.82 1.26
C VAL A 35 3.81 2.98 -0.18
N LEU A 36 3.81 1.91 -0.96
CA LEU A 36 3.37 1.90 -2.36
C LEU A 36 2.10 1.06 -2.50
N CYS A 37 1.04 1.66 -3.04
CA CYS A 37 -0.15 0.95 -3.50
C CYS A 37 -0.29 1.13 -5.01
N ARG A 38 -0.53 0.03 -5.74
CA ARG A 38 -0.76 0.07 -7.19
C ARG A 38 -2.01 -0.71 -7.56
N HIS A 39 -3.08 0.01 -7.91
CA HIS A 39 -4.38 -0.52 -8.37
C HIS A 39 -5.05 -1.45 -7.37
N VAL A 40 -4.98 -1.14 -6.07
CA VAL A 40 -5.58 -1.98 -5.00
C VAL A 40 -6.58 -1.19 -4.16
N LEU A 41 -6.37 0.11 -3.94
CA LEU A 41 -7.16 0.87 -2.96
C LEU A 41 -8.66 0.84 -3.28
N TRP A 42 -9.03 0.89 -4.57
CA TRP A 42 -10.42 0.85 -5.01
C TRP A 42 -11.18 -0.41 -4.56
N ALA A 43 -10.48 -1.52 -4.36
CA ALA A 43 -11.05 -2.81 -3.99
C ALA A 43 -11.15 -3.02 -2.48
N LEU A 44 -10.58 -2.12 -1.67
CA LEU A 44 -10.58 -2.22 -0.22
C LEU A 44 -11.81 -1.51 0.38
N PRO A 45 -12.44 -2.08 1.43
CA PRO A 45 -13.47 -1.40 2.19
C PRO A 45 -12.86 -0.23 2.98
N ASP A 46 -13.68 0.76 3.34
CA ASP A 46 -13.26 1.91 4.17
C ASP A 46 -11.92 2.54 3.70
N GLN A 47 -11.89 2.98 2.45
CA GLN A 47 -10.69 3.59 1.84
C GLN A 47 -10.10 4.72 2.70
N PRO A 48 -10.89 5.64 3.32
CA PRO A 48 -10.35 6.65 4.23
C PRO A 48 -9.66 6.05 5.46
N GLY A 49 -10.18 4.97 6.04
CA GLY A 49 -9.54 4.26 7.14
C GLY A 49 -8.26 3.53 6.73
N VAL A 50 -8.28 2.89 5.56
CA VAL A 50 -7.10 2.24 4.97
C VAL A 50 -5.96 3.25 4.76
N LEU A 51 -6.25 4.40 4.14
CA LEU A 51 -5.27 5.46 3.93
C LEU A 51 -4.67 5.95 5.25
N ARG A 52 -5.50 6.17 6.27
CA ARG A 52 -5.03 6.55 7.61
C ARG A 52 -4.08 5.51 8.21
N ARG A 53 -4.40 4.22 8.10
CA ARG A 53 -3.55 3.14 8.61
C ARG A 53 -2.23 3.05 7.84
N TRP A 54 -2.25 3.14 6.51
CA TRP A 54 -1.04 3.17 5.70
C TRP A 54 -0.15 4.37 6.00
N ILE A 55 -0.72 5.56 6.24
CA ILE A 55 0.05 6.75 6.63
C ILE A 55 0.77 6.53 7.97
N ARG A 56 0.18 5.82 8.94
CA ARG A 56 0.85 5.51 10.23
C ARG A 56 2.05 4.59 10.09
N LEU A 57 2.13 3.81 9.03
CA LEU A 57 3.32 3.00 8.74
C LEU A 57 4.53 3.87 8.38
N LEU A 58 4.30 5.10 7.92
CA LEU A 58 5.37 5.98 7.48
C LEU A 58 6.11 6.63 8.66
N GLY A 59 7.44 6.63 8.60
CA GLY A 59 8.28 7.43 9.48
C GLY A 59 8.22 8.92 9.15
N GLU A 60 8.93 9.74 9.93
CA GLU A 60 9.05 11.17 9.66
C GLU A 60 9.59 11.42 8.24
N GLY A 61 8.91 12.27 7.48
CA GLY A 61 9.29 12.55 6.09
C GLY A 61 8.97 11.43 5.09
N GLY A 62 8.29 10.36 5.50
CA GLY A 62 7.87 9.28 4.61
C GLY A 62 6.85 9.71 3.55
N ARG A 63 6.61 8.84 2.56
CA ARG A 63 5.71 9.10 1.42
C ARG A 63 4.78 7.92 1.14
N LEU A 64 3.49 8.22 0.98
CA LEU A 64 2.52 7.29 0.40
C LEU A 64 2.45 7.53 -1.11
N LEU A 65 2.78 6.50 -1.91
CA LEU A 65 2.67 6.54 -3.35
C LEU A 65 1.46 5.71 -3.79
N LEU A 66 0.49 6.37 -4.42
CA LEU A 66 -0.70 5.75 -4.99
C LEU A 66 -0.61 5.75 -6.50
N VAL A 67 -0.61 4.56 -7.10
CA VAL A 67 -0.79 4.38 -8.55
C VAL A 67 -2.21 3.86 -8.74
N GLU A 68 -3.15 4.78 -8.93
CA GLU A 68 -4.58 4.48 -9.01
C GLU A 68 -5.20 5.00 -10.31
N GLY A 69 -6.35 4.44 -10.66
CA GLY A 69 -7.14 4.91 -11.81
C GLY A 69 -8.02 6.10 -11.41
N SER A 70 -8.05 7.13 -12.26
CA SER A 70 -9.09 8.16 -12.26
C SER A 70 -10.03 7.87 -13.42
N TRP A 71 -11.22 7.34 -13.11
CA TRP A 71 -12.17 6.87 -14.10
C TRP A 71 -13.14 7.98 -14.50
N HIS A 72 -13.55 8.00 -15.77
CA HIS A 72 -14.52 8.97 -16.31
C HIS A 72 -15.91 8.87 -15.67
N THR A 73 -16.16 7.81 -14.87
CA THR A 73 -17.37 7.60 -14.08
C THR A 73 -17.40 8.44 -12.80
N GLY A 74 -16.32 9.17 -12.50
CA GLY A 74 -16.15 9.93 -11.26
C GLY A 74 -15.55 9.11 -10.11
N ALA A 75 -15.27 7.82 -10.34
CA ALA A 75 -14.59 6.96 -9.38
C ALA A 75 -13.06 7.12 -9.48
N GLY A 76 -12.35 7.04 -8.35
CA GLY A 76 -10.89 7.14 -8.28
C GLY A 76 -10.38 8.36 -7.51
N LEU A 77 -9.05 8.43 -7.35
CA LEU A 77 -8.38 9.52 -6.65
C LEU A 77 -7.55 10.34 -7.65
N THR A 78 -7.74 11.66 -7.65
CA THR A 78 -6.88 12.60 -8.38
C THR A 78 -5.83 13.16 -7.44
N ALA A 79 -4.63 13.45 -7.95
CA ALA A 79 -3.54 14.03 -7.14
C ALA A 79 -3.91 15.36 -6.45
N THR A 80 -4.93 16.07 -6.96
CA THR A 80 -5.47 17.31 -6.39
C THR A 80 -6.46 17.10 -5.24
N ARG A 81 -6.83 15.85 -4.91
CA ARG A 81 -7.81 15.47 -3.88
C ARG A 81 -7.22 14.55 -2.80
N THR A 82 -5.92 14.35 -2.83
CA THR A 82 -5.11 13.66 -1.82
C THR A 82 -4.24 14.67 -1.10
#